data_AF-A0A139D151-F1
#
_entry.id   AF-A0A139D151-F1
#
_cell.length_a   1.000
_cell.length_b   1.000
_cell.length_c   1.000
_cell.angle_alpha   90.00
_cell.angle_beta   90.00
_cell.angle_gamma   90.00
#
_symmetry.space_group_name_H-M   'P 1'
#
loop_
_entity.id
_entity.type
_entity.pdbx_description
1 polymer ?
#
loop_
_entity_poly.entity_id
_entity_poly.type
_entity_poly.pdbx_seq_one_letter_code
_entity_poly.pdbx_strand_id
1 'polypeptide(L)'
;FFWKKDGKPTIMTSRDGYLKIADRHPQYDGLISDVVRENDKFRRKETGINHQYGTNRGQIVGSYALVYRKDRSYPVYIFAPFNEYQADSKIWEQYPSAMILKVAESMALKRAFSVSGLVSREEMAVQQQSDYNFDDIPFSQVQGKKKKCKTQKDETLKKDQVKSLTERELAIKEIVGDAPKLKEDLYNYLRHVKREKGIDRSKKISINSLSKDQFEQLKSILNTFSRLSAQERKEIS
;
A
#
# COMPACT_ATOMS: atom_id res chain seq x y z
N PHE A 1 -24.28 9.54 -9.06
CA PHE A 1 -24.89 9.52 -7.71
C PHE A 1 -24.54 10.81 -6.99
N PHE A 2 -25.45 11.36 -6.18
CA PHE A 2 -25.19 12.56 -5.38
C PHE A 2 -24.67 12.15 -4.00
N TRP A 3 -23.50 12.65 -3.62
CA TRP A 3 -22.94 12.49 -2.28
C TRP A 3 -22.60 13.86 -1.72
N LYS A 4 -22.75 14.08 -0.40
CA LYS A 4 -22.32 15.32 0.27
C LYS A 4 -20.96 15.08 0.95
N LYS A 5 -19.90 15.73 0.49
CA LYS A 5 -18.61 15.86 1.21
C LYS A 5 -18.60 17.28 1.77
N ASP A 6 -18.53 17.44 3.09
CA ASP A 6 -18.47 18.74 3.79
C ASP A 6 -19.56 19.76 3.39
N GLY A 7 -20.81 19.28 3.26
CA GLY A 7 -21.96 20.13 2.91
C GLY A 7 -22.04 20.55 1.44
N LYS A 8 -21.03 20.27 0.61
CA LYS A 8 -21.04 20.54 -0.84
C LYS A 8 -21.50 19.31 -1.62
N PRO A 9 -22.46 19.45 -2.56
CA PRO A 9 -22.87 18.34 -3.41
C PRO A 9 -21.73 17.96 -4.35
N THR A 10 -21.22 16.73 -4.21
CA THR A 10 -20.24 16.14 -5.13
C THR A 10 -20.98 15.13 -6.01
N ILE A 11 -20.91 15.35 -7.33
CA ILE A 11 -21.47 14.41 -8.31
C ILE A 11 -20.43 13.33 -8.57
N MET A 12 -20.76 12.10 -8.16
CA MET A 12 -19.91 10.95 -8.40
C MET A 12 -20.37 10.23 -9.67
N THR A 13 -19.45 10.09 -10.62
CA THR A 13 -19.70 9.50 -11.94
C THR A 13 -19.00 8.15 -12.04
N SER A 14 -19.74 7.11 -12.44
CA SER A 14 -19.18 5.79 -12.71
C SER A 14 -18.39 5.79 -14.03
N ARG A 15 -17.56 4.76 -14.24
CA ARG A 15 -16.89 4.51 -15.51
C ARG A 15 -17.83 4.61 -16.72
N ASP A 16 -19.02 4.00 -16.62
CA ASP A 16 -20.00 4.00 -17.73
C ASP A 16 -20.56 5.40 -18.00
N GLY A 17 -20.61 6.27 -16.99
CA GLY A 17 -20.95 7.68 -17.19
C GLY A 17 -19.89 8.41 -18.02
N TYR A 18 -18.60 8.21 -17.72
CA TYR A 18 -17.51 8.78 -18.52
C TYR A 18 -17.48 8.20 -19.93
N LEU A 19 -17.72 6.90 -20.08
CA LEU A 19 -17.77 6.25 -21.40
C LEU A 19 -18.92 6.80 -22.24
N LYS A 20 -20.11 6.96 -21.66
CA LYS A 20 -21.26 7.57 -22.35
C LYS A 20 -21.02 9.01 -22.79
N ILE A 21 -20.23 9.77 -22.03
CA ILE A 21 -19.81 11.13 -22.42
C ILE A 21 -18.83 11.05 -23.60
N ALA A 22 -17.85 10.13 -23.54
CA ALA A 22 -16.89 9.90 -24.62
C ALA A 22 -17.57 9.46 -25.92
N ASP A 23 -18.50 8.50 -25.87
CA ASP A 23 -19.23 7.98 -27.03
C ASP A 23 -20.03 9.04 -27.78
N ARG A 24 -20.48 10.09 -27.06
CA ARG A 24 -21.20 11.23 -27.65
C ARG A 24 -20.27 12.24 -28.31
N HIS A 25 -18.98 12.18 -28.02
CA HIS A 25 -18.02 13.15 -28.51
C HIS A 25 -17.59 12.79 -29.94
N PRO A 26 -17.70 13.70 -30.93
CA PRO A 26 -17.44 13.37 -32.35
C PRO A 26 -16.00 12.92 -32.62
N GLN A 27 -15.07 13.37 -31.79
CA GLN A 27 -13.64 13.02 -31.87
C GLN A 27 -13.27 11.72 -31.15
N TYR A 28 -14.19 11.03 -30.45
CA TYR A 28 -13.86 9.76 -29.83
C TYR A 28 -13.58 8.69 -30.89
N ASP A 29 -12.49 7.95 -30.70
CA ASP A 29 -12.00 6.94 -31.65
C ASP A 29 -11.75 5.58 -30.98
N GLY A 30 -12.28 5.40 -29.77
CA GLY A 30 -12.20 4.14 -29.03
C GLY A 30 -11.33 4.19 -27.78
N LEU A 31 -11.42 3.09 -27.04
CA LEU A 31 -10.75 2.84 -25.78
C LEU A 31 -10.13 1.44 -25.85
N ILE A 32 -8.84 1.34 -25.53
CA ILE A 32 -8.14 0.06 -25.38
C ILE A 32 -7.62 0.00 -23.95
N SER A 33 -8.05 -1.01 -23.19
CA SER A 33 -7.68 -1.18 -21.80
C SER A 33 -7.43 -2.65 -21.51
N ASP A 34 -6.50 -2.93 -20.60
CA ASP A 34 -6.25 -4.29 -20.13
C ASP A 34 -5.50 -4.29 -18.79
N VAL A 35 -5.51 -5.45 -18.13
CA VAL A 35 -4.78 -5.71 -16.89
C VAL A 35 -3.40 -6.25 -17.24
N VAL A 36 -2.36 -5.70 -16.64
CA VAL A 36 -0.98 -6.18 -16.74
C VAL A 36 -0.67 -7.04 -15.53
N ARG A 37 -0.12 -8.23 -15.79
CA ARG A 37 0.33 -9.16 -14.77
C ARG A 37 1.83 -9.42 -14.89
N GLU A 38 2.41 -9.97 -13.82
CA GLU A 38 3.87 -10.09 -13.65
C GLU A 38 4.60 -10.75 -14.82
N ASN A 39 3.98 -11.78 -15.41
CA ASN A 39 4.61 -12.58 -16.46
C ASN A 39 4.17 -12.17 -17.88
N ASP A 40 3.46 -11.07 -18.03
CA ASP A 40 3.10 -10.56 -19.35
C ASP A 40 4.26 -9.79 -19.99
N LYS A 41 4.36 -9.87 -21.31
CA LYS A 41 5.27 -9.00 -22.06
C LYS A 41 4.54 -7.71 -22.38
N PHE A 42 4.83 -6.68 -21.59
CA PHE A 42 4.25 -5.36 -21.72
C PHE A 42 5.30 -4.33 -22.16
N ARG A 43 5.09 -3.71 -23.33
CA ARG A 43 5.92 -2.60 -23.82
C ARG A 43 5.05 -1.46 -24.34
N ARG A 44 5.22 -0.29 -23.72
CA ARG A 44 4.62 0.96 -24.19
C ARG A 44 5.31 1.45 -25.46
N LYS A 45 4.52 1.88 -26.44
CA LYS A 45 4.94 2.63 -27.63
C LYS A 45 4.34 4.03 -27.57
N GLU A 46 4.75 4.91 -28.47
CA GLU A 46 4.22 6.28 -28.56
C GLU A 46 2.73 6.31 -28.93
N THR A 47 2.32 5.48 -29.90
CA THR A 47 0.95 5.44 -30.44
C THR A 47 0.09 4.30 -29.87
N GLY A 48 0.62 3.49 -28.95
CA GLY A 48 -0.09 2.34 -28.44
C GLY A 48 0.72 1.45 -27.51
N ILE A 49 0.29 0.20 -27.36
CA ILE A 49 0.90 -0.77 -26.46
C ILE A 49 1.04 -2.10 -27.19
N ASN A 50 2.19 -2.75 -26.99
CA ASN A 50 2.35 -4.17 -27.31
C ASN A 50 2.22 -4.95 -26.01
N HIS A 51 1.09 -5.64 -25.85
CA HIS A 51 0.80 -6.48 -24.70
C HIS A 51 0.60 -7.91 -25.20
N GLN A 52 1.45 -8.83 -24.76
CA GLN A 52 1.32 -10.25 -25.04
C GLN A 52 1.12 -11.01 -23.74
N TYR A 53 0.09 -11.84 -23.71
CA TYR A 53 -0.23 -12.67 -22.56
C TYR A 53 0.76 -13.82 -22.42
N GLY A 54 1.25 -14.02 -21.20
CA GLY A 54 1.94 -15.25 -20.83
C GLY A 54 0.95 -16.39 -20.61
N THR A 55 1.40 -17.64 -20.77
CA THR A 55 0.59 -18.84 -20.45
C THR A 55 0.26 -18.93 -18.96
N ASN A 56 1.20 -18.52 -18.09
CA ASN A 56 0.97 -18.35 -16.66
C ASN A 56 1.23 -16.88 -16.30
N ARG A 57 0.17 -16.09 -16.18
CA ARG A 57 0.28 -14.63 -16.10
C ARG A 57 0.76 -14.09 -14.74
N GLY A 58 0.63 -14.87 -13.66
CA GLY A 58 1.02 -14.43 -12.31
C GLY A 58 0.07 -13.39 -11.69
N GLN A 59 0.58 -12.61 -10.74
CA GLN A 59 -0.21 -11.62 -10.00
C GLN A 59 -0.48 -10.35 -10.80
N ILE A 60 -1.50 -9.60 -10.38
CA ILE A 60 -1.88 -8.34 -11.02
C ILE A 60 -0.88 -7.25 -10.60
N VAL A 61 -0.21 -6.66 -11.58
CA VAL A 61 0.70 -5.52 -11.38
C VAL A 61 -0.08 -4.21 -11.43
N GLY A 62 -1.05 -4.14 -12.33
CA GLY A 62 -1.87 -2.95 -12.56
C GLY A 62 -2.71 -3.08 -13.81
N SER A 63 -3.23 -1.96 -14.29
CA SER A 63 -3.96 -1.92 -15.55
C SER A 63 -3.64 -0.65 -16.32
N TYR A 64 -3.70 -0.72 -17.64
CA TYR A 64 -3.60 0.44 -18.50
C TYR A 64 -4.91 0.73 -19.23
N ALA A 65 -5.07 1.98 -19.63
CA ALA A 65 -6.10 2.42 -20.56
C ALA A 65 -5.52 3.46 -21.53
N LEU A 66 -5.84 3.30 -22.81
CA LEU A 66 -5.57 4.23 -23.90
C LEU A 66 -6.89 4.71 -24.46
N VAL A 67 -7.12 6.01 -24.42
CA VAL A 67 -8.25 6.63 -25.10
C VAL A 67 -7.75 7.32 -26.37
N TYR A 68 -8.29 6.89 -27.50
CA TYR A 68 -7.97 7.44 -28.81
C TYR A 68 -8.94 8.56 -29.16
N ARG A 69 -8.38 9.61 -29.77
CA ARG A 69 -9.15 10.74 -30.29
C ARG A 69 -8.66 11.07 -31.69
N LYS A 70 -9.60 11.34 -32.60
CA LYS A 70 -9.29 11.64 -34.01
C LYS A 70 -8.52 12.95 -34.18
N ASP A 71 -8.69 13.90 -33.25
CA ASP A 71 -8.00 15.20 -33.27
C ASP A 71 -6.58 15.17 -32.68
N ARG A 72 -6.04 14.00 -32.30
CA ARG A 72 -4.72 13.87 -31.66
C ARG A 72 -3.92 12.71 -32.24
N SER A 73 -2.63 12.92 -32.47
CA SER A 73 -1.72 11.87 -32.95
C SER A 73 -1.36 10.83 -31.89
N TYR A 74 -1.47 11.19 -30.61
CA TYR A 74 -1.13 10.32 -29.49
C TYR A 74 -2.32 10.11 -28.57
N PRO A 75 -2.60 8.85 -28.16
CA PRO A 75 -3.70 8.56 -27.24
C PRO A 75 -3.39 9.07 -25.83
N VAL A 76 -4.45 9.32 -25.06
CA VAL A 76 -4.31 9.54 -23.61
C VAL A 76 -4.04 8.20 -22.97
N TYR A 77 -2.82 8.03 -22.46
CA TYR A 77 -2.37 6.83 -21.76
C TYR A 77 -2.42 7.03 -20.24
N ILE A 78 -3.01 6.06 -19.54
CA ILE A 78 -2.94 5.95 -18.09
C ILE A 78 -2.55 4.53 -17.70
N PHE A 79 -1.73 4.44 -16.66
CA PHE A 79 -1.42 3.20 -15.95
C PHE A 79 -1.82 3.38 -14.50
N ALA A 80 -2.63 2.45 -13.98
CA ALA A 80 -3.05 2.39 -12.59
C ALA A 80 -2.31 1.23 -11.91
N PRO A 81 -1.32 1.50 -11.04
CA PRO A 81 -0.66 0.48 -10.25
C PRO A 81 -1.65 -0.18 -9.29
N PHE A 82 -1.67 -1.52 -9.23
CA PHE A 82 -2.66 -2.24 -8.43
C PHE A 82 -2.58 -1.89 -6.93
N ASN A 83 -1.35 -1.79 -6.41
CA ASN A 83 -1.05 -1.48 -5.02
C ASN A 83 -1.50 -0.08 -4.56
N GLU A 84 -1.66 0.89 -5.47
CA GLU A 84 -2.08 2.25 -5.13
C GLU A 84 -3.60 2.39 -5.00
N TYR A 85 -4.34 1.53 -5.71
CA TYR A 85 -5.79 1.68 -5.84
C TYR A 85 -6.58 0.55 -5.21
N GLN A 86 -5.93 -0.56 -4.86
CA GLN A 86 -6.57 -1.66 -4.14
C GLN A 86 -7.22 -1.13 -2.87
N ALA A 87 -8.51 -1.46 -2.70
CA ALA A 87 -9.26 -1.16 -1.51
C ALA A 87 -9.66 -2.44 -0.79
N ASP A 88 -9.72 -2.39 0.54
CA ASP A 88 -10.13 -3.50 1.38
C ASP A 88 -11.66 -3.66 1.33
N SER A 89 -12.14 -4.34 0.30
CA SER A 89 -13.56 -4.59 0.07
C SER A 89 -13.76 -5.95 -0.58
N LYS A 90 -14.82 -6.65 -0.18
CA LYS A 90 -15.22 -7.96 -0.75
C LYS A 90 -15.30 -7.96 -2.28
N ILE A 91 -15.68 -6.83 -2.89
CA ILE A 91 -15.76 -6.69 -4.35
C ILE A 91 -14.37 -6.69 -4.99
N TRP A 92 -13.39 -6.05 -4.35
CA TRP A 92 -12.00 -6.04 -4.81
C TRP A 92 -11.33 -7.40 -4.64
N GLU A 93 -11.67 -8.14 -3.59
CA GLU A 93 -11.22 -9.53 -3.40
C GLU A 93 -11.81 -10.48 -4.45
N GLN A 94 -13.10 -10.32 -4.76
CA GLN A 94 -13.79 -11.19 -5.73
C GLN A 94 -13.46 -10.86 -7.19
N TYR A 95 -13.27 -9.58 -7.52
CA TYR A 95 -13.05 -9.11 -8.90
C TYR A 95 -11.87 -8.12 -9.03
N PRO A 96 -10.66 -8.47 -8.59
CA PRO A 96 -9.53 -7.53 -8.52
C PRO A 96 -9.13 -6.97 -9.90
N SER A 97 -9.14 -7.81 -10.93
CA SER A 97 -8.81 -7.43 -12.32
C SER A 97 -9.81 -6.42 -12.89
N ALA A 98 -11.11 -6.66 -12.72
CA ALA A 98 -12.14 -5.76 -13.23
C ALA A 98 -12.12 -4.41 -12.51
N MET A 99 -11.83 -4.41 -11.20
CA MET A 99 -11.77 -3.19 -10.40
C MET A 99 -10.60 -2.30 -10.79
N ILE A 100 -9.38 -2.84 -10.93
CA ILE A 100 -8.23 -2.02 -11.35
C ILE A 100 -8.37 -1.53 -12.81
N LEU A 101 -8.97 -2.34 -13.68
CA LEU A 101 -9.26 -1.96 -15.06
C LEU A 101 -10.19 -0.75 -15.10
N LYS A 102 -11.26 -0.79 -14.29
CA LYS A 102 -12.22 0.30 -14.17
C LYS A 102 -11.58 1.61 -13.68
N VAL A 103 -10.61 1.54 -12.77
CA VAL A 103 -9.85 2.70 -12.31
C VAL A 103 -9.10 3.34 -13.48
N ALA A 104 -8.33 2.54 -14.22
CA ALA A 104 -7.55 3.01 -15.36
C ALA A 104 -8.44 3.65 -16.44
N GLU A 105 -9.57 3.01 -16.78
CA GLU A 105 -10.54 3.52 -17.75
C GLU A 105 -11.15 4.85 -17.32
N SER A 106 -11.61 4.94 -16.07
CA SER A 106 -12.24 6.17 -15.55
C SER A 106 -11.27 7.35 -15.59
N MET A 107 -10.02 7.12 -15.21
CA MET A 107 -8.96 8.13 -15.23
C MET A 107 -8.55 8.54 -16.64
N ALA A 108 -8.51 7.60 -17.59
CA ALA A 108 -8.17 7.89 -18.98
C ALA A 108 -9.29 8.67 -19.69
N LEU A 109 -10.55 8.25 -19.53
CA LEU A 109 -11.71 8.91 -20.13
C LEU A 109 -11.88 10.33 -19.61
N LYS A 110 -11.73 10.54 -18.29
CA LYS A 110 -11.80 11.87 -17.67
C LYS A 110 -10.73 12.82 -18.22
N ARG A 111 -9.48 12.34 -18.39
CA ARG A 111 -8.37 13.12 -18.98
C ARG A 111 -8.54 13.35 -20.47
N ALA A 112 -9.12 12.40 -21.20
CA ALA A 112 -9.33 12.52 -22.63
C ALA A 112 -10.36 13.58 -22.99
N PHE A 113 -11.45 13.69 -22.22
CA PHE A 113 -12.57 14.59 -22.53
C PHE A 113 -12.74 15.76 -21.56
N SER A 114 -11.72 16.03 -20.72
CA SER A 114 -11.66 17.16 -19.79
C SER A 114 -12.97 17.40 -19.04
N VAL A 115 -13.55 16.32 -18.49
CA VAL A 115 -14.83 16.40 -17.79
C VAL A 115 -14.61 17.12 -16.46
N SER A 116 -14.78 18.45 -16.45
CA SER A 116 -14.61 19.28 -15.26
C SER A 116 -15.79 19.10 -14.30
N GLY A 117 -15.54 19.22 -12.98
CA GLY A 117 -16.58 19.13 -11.94
C GLY A 117 -17.08 17.74 -11.58
N LEU A 118 -16.62 16.68 -12.26
CA LEU A 118 -16.92 15.28 -11.89
C LEU A 118 -15.72 14.63 -11.21
N VAL A 119 -15.98 13.94 -10.10
CA VAL A 119 -14.98 13.16 -9.38
C VAL A 119 -15.32 11.68 -9.53
N SER A 120 -14.32 10.88 -9.92
CA SER A 120 -14.49 9.43 -9.93
C SER A 120 -14.42 8.90 -8.49
N ARG A 121 -15.11 7.79 -8.22
CA ARG A 121 -15.09 7.16 -6.90
C ARG A 121 -13.67 6.80 -6.47
N GLU A 122 -12.88 6.41 -7.45
CA GLU A 122 -11.51 5.94 -7.31
C GLU A 122 -10.57 7.07 -6.86
N GLU A 123 -10.79 8.32 -7.29
CA GLU A 123 -10.04 9.49 -6.79
C GLU A 123 -10.42 9.84 -5.34
N MET A 124 -11.71 9.76 -5.00
CA MET A 124 -12.17 10.04 -3.64
C MET A 124 -11.65 9.02 -2.63
N ALA A 125 -11.53 7.75 -3.01
CA ALA A 125 -11.00 6.70 -2.14
C ALA A 125 -9.52 6.94 -1.81
N VAL A 126 -8.72 7.35 -2.80
CA VAL A 126 -7.32 7.74 -2.59
C VAL A 126 -7.22 9.01 -1.74
N GLN A 127 -8.08 10.02 -1.99
CA GLN A 127 -8.11 11.25 -1.19
C GLN A 127 -8.51 11.00 0.28
N GLN A 128 -9.50 10.14 0.54
CA GLN A 128 -9.92 9.81 1.90
C GLN A 128 -8.82 9.07 2.69
N GLN A 129 -7.94 8.32 2.01
CA GLN A 129 -6.74 7.75 2.65
C GLN A 129 -5.66 8.80 2.94
N SER A 130 -5.60 9.89 2.18
CA SER A 130 -4.65 11.01 2.41
C SER A 130 -5.17 12.12 3.33
N ASP A 131 -6.48 12.17 3.62
CA ASP A 131 -7.13 13.20 4.44
C ASP A 131 -6.84 13.04 5.96
N TYR A 132 -5.88 12.19 6.37
CA TYR A 132 -5.26 12.25 7.70
C TYR A 132 -4.22 13.40 7.76
N ASN A 133 -4.75 14.61 7.99
CA ASN A 133 -4.14 15.86 8.49
C ASN A 133 -2.68 16.22 8.09
N PHE A 134 -2.54 17.20 7.18
CA PHE A 134 -1.31 18.00 7.00
C PHE A 134 -1.53 19.54 7.06
N ASP A 135 -2.70 20.06 7.45
CA ASP A 135 -3.01 21.49 7.21
C ASP A 135 -2.93 22.46 8.41
N ASP A 136 -2.39 22.08 9.58
CA ASP A 136 -2.12 23.01 10.68
C ASP A 136 -0.60 23.16 10.98
N ILE A 137 0.15 23.82 10.09
CA ILE A 137 1.48 24.39 10.42
C ILE A 137 1.65 25.76 9.75
N PRO A 138 1.84 26.87 10.50
CA PRO A 138 2.08 28.19 9.93
C PRO A 138 3.50 28.33 9.36
N PHE A 139 3.61 28.96 8.20
CA PHE A 139 4.79 29.00 7.33
C PHE A 139 5.67 30.24 7.56
N SER A 140 6.81 30.08 8.26
CA SER A 140 8.11 30.77 8.08
C SER A 140 8.96 30.51 9.33
N GLN A 141 10.14 29.87 9.34
CA GLN A 141 11.27 30.01 8.43
C GLN A 141 11.86 28.66 8.02
N VAL A 142 12.21 28.57 6.74
CA VAL A 142 12.91 27.47 6.09
C VAL A 142 14.40 27.63 6.37
N GLN A 143 15.06 26.57 6.87
CA GLN A 143 16.16 25.93 6.14
C GLN A 143 16.57 24.57 6.72
N GLY A 144 16.39 23.55 5.86
CA GLY A 144 17.24 22.37 5.79
C GLY A 144 16.89 21.19 6.71
N LYS A 145 16.10 20.22 6.19
CA LYS A 145 16.48 18.79 6.18
C LYS A 145 15.46 17.91 5.45
N LYS A 146 15.97 17.23 4.42
CA LYS A 146 15.40 16.03 3.79
C LYS A 146 15.10 14.97 4.85
N LYS A 147 13.90 14.36 4.82
CA LYS A 147 13.65 13.04 5.45
C LYS A 147 12.67 12.19 4.63
N LYS A 148 13.15 10.98 4.34
CA LYS A 148 12.42 9.77 3.91
C LYS A 148 11.46 9.28 5.00
N CYS A 149 10.35 8.67 4.58
CA CYS A 149 9.76 7.42 5.12
C CYS A 149 8.84 6.85 4.02
N LYS A 150 9.06 5.72 3.35
CA LYS A 150 9.27 4.30 3.75
C LYS A 150 8.07 3.71 4.51
N THR A 151 7.24 2.88 3.85
CA THR A 151 7.39 1.41 3.70
C THR A 151 7.14 0.64 4.99
N GLN A 152 6.15 -0.27 4.97
CA GLN A 152 6.17 -1.60 5.62
C GLN A 152 5.03 -2.46 5.01
N LYS A 153 5.34 -3.51 4.23
CA LYS A 153 5.68 -4.89 4.67
C LYS A 153 4.43 -5.55 5.28
N ASP A 154 3.67 -6.37 4.56
CA ASP A 154 4.05 -7.52 3.73
C ASP A 154 4.88 -8.55 4.52
N GLU A 155 4.17 -9.27 5.38
CA GLU A 155 4.46 -10.66 5.70
C GLU A 155 3.79 -11.50 4.59
N THR A 156 4.52 -11.92 3.57
CA THR A 156 4.77 -13.36 3.40
C THR A 156 5.94 -13.64 2.46
N LEU A 157 7.14 -13.23 2.86
CA LEU A 157 8.35 -14.01 2.55
C LEU A 157 8.47 -15.17 3.57
N LYS A 158 7.65 -16.20 3.36
CA LYS A 158 7.95 -17.57 3.81
C LYS A 158 8.01 -18.39 2.53
N LYS A 159 9.19 -18.54 1.92
CA LYS A 159 9.87 -19.84 2.04
C LYS A 159 11.39 -19.89 1.82
N ASP A 160 12.09 -18.81 1.46
CA ASP A 160 13.50 -18.97 1.01
C ASP A 160 14.60 -18.23 1.82
N GLN A 161 14.39 -17.90 3.10
CA GLN A 161 15.48 -17.48 4.00
C GLN A 161 15.56 -18.35 5.26
N VAL A 162 15.84 -19.63 5.06
CA VAL A 162 16.46 -20.46 6.11
C VAL A 162 17.97 -20.41 5.87
N LYS A 163 18.66 -19.57 6.66
CA LYS A 163 20.10 -19.47 6.98
C LYS A 163 20.41 -17.97 7.17
N SER A 164 20.58 -17.41 8.36
CA SER A 164 21.06 -17.94 9.64
C SER A 164 20.48 -17.08 10.77
N LEU A 165 19.50 -17.60 11.50
CA LEU A 165 19.11 -17.00 12.79
C LEU A 165 20.17 -17.38 13.81
N THR A 166 20.61 -16.40 14.57
CA THR A 166 21.63 -16.61 15.60
C THR A 166 21.00 -17.33 16.80
N GLU A 167 21.74 -18.13 17.56
CA GLU A 167 21.22 -18.89 18.71
C GLU A 167 20.40 -18.00 19.68
N ARG A 168 20.85 -16.75 19.89
CA ARG A 168 20.17 -15.75 20.72
C ARG A 168 18.82 -15.31 20.18
N GLU A 169 18.69 -15.19 18.85
CA GLU A 169 17.45 -14.78 18.19
C GLU A 169 16.43 -15.93 18.21
N LEU A 170 16.91 -17.17 18.09
CA LEU A 170 16.08 -18.36 18.18
C LEU A 170 15.48 -18.52 19.59
N ALA A 171 16.31 -18.34 20.62
CA ALA A 171 15.88 -18.41 22.01
C ALA A 171 14.81 -17.36 22.37
N ILE A 172 14.94 -16.13 21.87
CA ILE A 172 13.91 -15.09 22.10
C ILE A 172 12.63 -15.40 21.31
N LYS A 173 12.77 -15.89 20.07
CA LYS A 173 11.63 -16.25 19.23
C LYS A 173 10.80 -17.39 19.85
N GLU A 174 11.45 -18.35 20.50
CA GLU A 174 10.79 -19.45 21.21
C GLU A 174 9.96 -18.95 22.41
N ILE A 175 10.47 -17.97 23.16
CA ILE A 175 9.77 -17.42 24.34
C ILE A 175 8.61 -16.48 23.93
N VAL A 176 8.82 -15.64 22.91
CA VAL A 176 7.84 -14.62 22.50
C VAL A 176 6.72 -15.22 21.64
N GLY A 177 7.06 -16.19 20.79
CA GLY A 177 6.12 -16.79 19.83
C GLY A 177 5.35 -15.73 19.03
N ASP A 178 4.04 -15.90 18.93
CA ASP A 178 3.13 -14.96 18.25
C ASP A 178 2.31 -14.08 19.22
N ALA A 179 2.67 -14.05 20.50
CA ALA A 179 1.94 -13.24 21.48
C ALA A 179 2.22 -11.73 21.28
N PRO A 180 1.19 -10.89 21.02
CA PRO A 180 1.39 -9.47 20.73
C PRO A 180 1.90 -8.69 21.93
N LYS A 181 1.47 -9.03 23.15
CA LYS A 181 1.94 -8.39 24.40
C LYS A 181 3.45 -8.60 24.62
N LEU A 182 3.93 -9.84 24.47
CA LEU A 182 5.35 -10.17 24.64
C LEU A 182 6.24 -9.54 23.55
N LYS A 183 5.71 -9.37 22.32
CA LYS A 183 6.39 -8.62 21.26
C LYS A 183 6.60 -7.16 21.65
N GLU A 184 5.59 -6.52 22.24
CA GLU A 184 5.68 -5.13 22.71
C GLU A 184 6.68 -4.98 23.86
N ASP A 185 6.68 -5.90 24.82
CA ASP A 185 7.62 -5.89 25.95
C ASP A 185 9.07 -6.07 25.49
N LEU A 186 9.33 -6.94 24.51
CA LEU A 186 10.64 -7.08 23.87
C LEU A 186 11.08 -5.74 23.25
N TYR A 187 10.20 -5.05 22.52
CA TYR A 187 10.54 -3.76 21.91
C TYR A 187 10.78 -2.67 22.95
N ASN A 188 10.02 -2.66 24.04
CA ASN A 188 10.18 -1.71 25.13
C ASN A 188 11.53 -1.89 25.82
N TYR A 189 11.95 -3.13 26.10
CA TYR A 189 13.27 -3.41 26.63
C TYR A 189 14.40 -2.98 25.67
N LEU A 190 14.30 -3.30 24.38
CA LEU A 190 15.29 -2.87 23.38
C LEU A 190 15.39 -1.34 23.26
N ARG A 191 14.28 -0.61 23.44
CA ARG A 191 14.27 0.86 23.51
C ARG A 191 14.95 1.39 24.77
N HIS A 192 14.80 0.71 25.91
CA HIS A 192 15.49 1.07 27.15
C HIS A 192 17.01 0.93 27.00
N VAL A 193 17.48 -0.22 26.55
CA VAL A 193 18.92 -0.48 26.34
C VAL A 193 19.52 0.51 25.33
N LYS A 194 18.72 0.93 24.33
CA LYS A 194 19.13 1.97 23.37
C LYS A 194 19.39 3.31 24.04
N ARG A 195 18.55 3.69 25.00
CA ARG A 195 18.66 4.94 25.76
C ARG A 195 19.89 4.92 26.66
N GLU A 196 20.18 3.78 27.30
CA GLU A 196 21.38 3.62 28.14
C GLU A 196 22.69 3.68 27.34
N LYS A 197 22.73 3.10 26.13
CA LYS A 197 23.92 3.11 25.28
C LYS A 197 24.13 4.43 24.51
N GLY A 198 23.26 5.43 24.67
CA GLY A 198 23.38 6.72 23.98
C GLY A 198 23.32 6.65 22.45
N ILE A 199 22.66 5.63 21.89
CA ILE A 199 22.62 5.39 20.44
C ILE A 199 21.50 6.22 19.80
N ASP A 200 21.82 6.93 18.72
CA ASP A 200 20.88 7.79 17.99
C ASP A 200 19.56 7.08 17.61
N ARG A 201 18.44 7.83 17.66
CA ARG A 201 17.07 7.32 17.44
C ARG A 201 16.92 6.62 16.09
N SER A 202 17.76 6.93 15.11
CA SER A 202 17.73 6.37 13.76
C SER A 202 18.32 4.95 13.61
N LYS A 203 19.18 4.48 14.52
CA LYS A 203 19.88 3.17 14.38
C LYS A 203 19.07 2.01 14.98
N LYS A 204 19.06 0.86 14.31
CA LYS A 204 18.43 -0.38 14.78
C LYS A 204 19.43 -1.16 15.65
N ILE A 205 18.99 -1.64 16.81
CA ILE A 205 19.77 -2.51 17.70
C ILE A 205 19.35 -3.95 17.40
N SER A 206 20.32 -4.80 17.07
CA SER A 206 20.10 -6.25 16.92
C SER A 206 20.26 -6.93 18.27
N ILE A 207 19.57 -8.06 18.45
CA ILE A 207 19.67 -8.88 19.67
C ILE A 207 21.12 -9.33 19.91
N ASN A 208 21.90 -9.53 18.85
CA ASN A 208 23.31 -9.91 18.95
C ASN A 208 24.22 -8.82 19.52
N SER A 209 23.77 -7.56 19.53
CA SER A 209 24.54 -6.42 20.08
C SER A 209 24.34 -6.19 21.59
N LEU A 210 23.54 -7.03 22.24
CA LEU A 210 23.37 -7.04 23.69
C LEU A 210 24.56 -7.73 24.39
N SER A 211 25.00 -7.17 25.52
CA SER A 211 25.96 -7.87 26.39
C SER A 211 25.30 -9.12 26.99
N LYS A 212 26.11 -10.03 27.52
CA LYS A 212 25.61 -11.28 28.10
C LYS A 212 24.58 -11.03 29.21
N ASP A 213 24.87 -10.08 30.10
CA ASP A 213 23.99 -9.72 31.22
C ASP A 213 22.66 -9.12 30.74
N GLN A 214 22.70 -8.25 29.72
CA GLN A 214 21.51 -7.63 29.13
C GLN A 214 20.64 -8.66 28.41
N PHE A 215 21.26 -9.67 27.79
CA PHE A 215 20.54 -10.78 27.18
C PHE A 215 19.87 -11.69 28.24
N GLU A 216 20.56 -11.98 29.35
CA GLU A 216 19.99 -12.77 30.46
C GLU A 216 18.85 -12.03 31.17
N GLN A 217 18.99 -10.72 31.40
CA GLN A 217 17.92 -9.88 31.93
C GLN A 217 16.69 -9.89 31.02
N LEU A 218 16.87 -9.68 29.71
CA LEU A 218 15.78 -9.77 28.74
C LEU A 218 15.09 -11.13 28.79
N LYS A 219 15.87 -12.21 28.83
CA LYS A 219 15.34 -13.59 28.91
C LYS A 219 14.55 -13.81 30.20
N SER A 220 15.01 -13.30 31.33
CA SER A 220 14.32 -13.39 32.63
C SER A 220 12.99 -12.64 32.62
N ILE A 221 12.98 -11.41 32.09
CA ILE A 221 11.79 -10.56 31.97
C ILE A 221 10.73 -11.24 31.11
N LEU A 222 11.12 -11.72 29.92
CA LEU A 222 10.19 -12.37 29.00
C LEU A 222 9.61 -13.68 29.56
N ASN A 223 10.41 -14.48 30.28
CA ASN A 223 9.92 -15.68 30.94
C ASN A 223 8.93 -15.36 32.06
N THR A 224 9.18 -14.29 32.83
CA THR A 224 8.28 -13.87 33.92
C THR A 224 6.93 -13.43 33.36
N PHE A 225 6.93 -12.60 32.30
CA PHE A 225 5.70 -12.16 31.64
C PHE A 225 4.99 -13.29 30.89
N SER A 226 5.72 -14.25 30.32
CA SER A 226 5.12 -15.45 29.73
C SER A 226 4.38 -16.28 30.79
N ARG A 227 4.94 -16.44 32.00
CA ARG A 227 4.28 -17.15 33.10
C ARG A 227 3.06 -16.40 33.64
N LEU A 228 3.17 -15.09 33.83
CA LEU A 228 2.06 -14.24 34.26
C LEU A 228 0.89 -14.31 33.28
N SER A 229 1.15 -14.16 31.98
CA SER A 229 0.12 -14.25 30.95
C SER A 229 -0.51 -15.64 30.83
N ALA A 230 0.19 -16.71 31.24
CA ALA A 230 -0.38 -18.06 31.33
C ALA A 230 -1.24 -18.25 32.59
N GLN A 231 -0.91 -17.57 33.69
CA GLN A 231 -1.67 -17.61 34.94
C GLN A 231 -2.98 -16.82 34.83
N GLU A 232 -2.95 -15.62 34.23
CA GLU A 232 -4.15 -14.82 33.92
C GLU A 232 -5.17 -15.59 33.08
N ARG A 233 -4.71 -16.47 32.18
CA ARG A 233 -5.60 -17.31 31.35
C ARG A 233 -6.26 -18.46 32.12
N LYS A 234 -5.66 -18.91 33.24
CA LYS A 234 -6.22 -19.97 34.09
C LYS A 234 -7.24 -19.45 35.09
N GLU A 235 -7.15 -18.18 35.49
CA GLU A 235 -8.11 -17.56 36.43
C GLU A 235 -9.42 -17.11 35.74
N ILE A 236 -9.42 -17.04 34.41
CA ILE A 236 -10.58 -16.62 33.59
C ILE A 236 -11.37 -17.83 33.02
N SER A 237 -10.86 -19.06 33.20
CA SER A 237 -11.49 -20.32 32.77
C SER A 237 -12.03 -21.11 33.95
#